data_AF-D9PZH6-F1
#
_entry.id   AF-D9PZH6-F1
#
_cell.length_a   1.000
_cell.length_b   1.000
_cell.length_c   1.000
_cell.angle_alpha   90.00
_cell.angle_beta   90.00
_cell.angle_gamma   90.00
#
_symmetry.space_group_name_H-M   'P 1'
#
loop_
_entity.id
_entity.type
_entity.pdbx_description
1 polymer ?
#
loop_
_entity_poly.entity_id
_entity_poly.type
_entity_poly.pdbx_seq_one_letter_code
_entity_poly.pdbx_strand_id
1 'polypeptide(L)' 'MALTEERAQVSIPRDLYEKAKNYVEAQGTFKSVDELVEFLLRQLLEEQETSVMSKEDEEAVKDRLRRLGYL' A
#
# COMPACT_ATOMS: atom_id res chain seq x y z
N MET A 1 -13.56 17.96 -18.08
CA MET A 1 -13.82 16.51 -17.94
C MET A 1 -13.50 16.14 -16.51
N ALA A 2 -14.50 15.71 -15.73
CA ALA A 2 -14.23 15.15 -14.41
C ALA A 2 -13.50 13.82 -14.61
N LEU A 3 -12.27 13.69 -14.09
CA LEU A 3 -11.64 12.39 -13.93
C LEU A 3 -12.50 11.63 -12.92
N THR A 4 -13.44 10.81 -13.40
CA THR A 4 -14.03 9.77 -12.58
C THR A 4 -12.96 8.71 -12.43
N GLU A 5 -12.22 8.73 -11.33
CA GLU A 5 -11.31 7.65 -10.96
C GLU A 5 -12.06 6.32 -11.04
N GLU A 6 -11.52 5.35 -11.77
CA GLU A 6 -12.07 3.99 -11.81
C GLU A 6 -11.98 3.39 -10.41
N ARG A 7 -13.14 3.13 -9.79
CA ARG A 7 -13.23 2.55 -8.44
C ARG A 7 -13.67 1.10 -8.52
N ALA A 8 -12.94 0.24 -7.83
CA ALA A 8 -13.33 -1.16 -7.61
C ALA A 8 -14.18 -1.28 -6.33
N GLN A 9 -15.24 -2.09 -6.36
CA GLN A 9 -15.98 -2.47 -5.15
C GLN A 9 -15.36 -3.71 -4.53
N VAL A 10 -15.03 -3.63 -3.24
CA VAL A 10 -14.53 -4.76 -2.45
C VAL A 10 -15.56 -5.10 -1.39
N SER A 11 -15.98 -6.36 -1.33
CA SER A 11 -16.82 -6.85 -0.24
C SER A 11 -15.95 -7.27 0.93
N ILE A 12 -16.16 -6.64 2.08
CA ILE A 12 -15.50 -7.00 3.34
C ILE A 12 -16.53 -7.53 4.35
N PRO A 13 -16.12 -8.39 5.29
CA PRO A 13 -16.96 -8.81 6.41
C PRO A 13 -17.56 -7.61 7.13
N ARG A 14 -18.86 -7.72 7.50
CA ARG A 14 -19.59 -6.65 8.17
C ARG A 14 -18.92 -6.18 9.47
N ASP A 15 -18.35 -7.12 10.22
CA ASP A 15 -17.62 -6.84 11.46
C ASP A 15 -16.40 -5.91 11.25
N LEU A 16 -15.67 -6.11 10.13
CA LEU A 16 -14.55 -5.25 9.77
C LEU A 16 -15.02 -3.87 9.32
N TYR A 17 -16.11 -3.81 8.56
CA TYR A 17 -16.70 -2.54 8.15
C TYR A 17 -17.16 -1.72 9.36
N GLU A 18 -17.79 -2.34 10.36
CA GLU A 18 -18.21 -1.65 11.59
C GLU A 18 -17.02 -1.12 12.40
N LYS A 19 -15.95 -1.91 12.54
CA LYS A 19 -14.71 -1.44 13.17
C LYS A 19 -14.09 -0.27 12.43
N ALA A 20 -14.02 -0.36 11.09
CA ALA A 20 -13.50 0.70 10.24
C ALA A 20 -14.35 1.96 10.37
N LYS A 21 -15.68 1.84 10.35
CA LYS A 21 -16.62 2.94 10.53
C LYS A 21 -16.44 3.62 11.89
N ASN A 22 -16.39 2.85 12.98
CA ASN A 22 -16.15 3.38 14.32
C ASN A 22 -14.80 4.10 14.40
N TYR A 23 -13.77 3.58 13.72
CA TYR A 23 -12.46 4.22 13.65
C TYR A 23 -12.50 5.55 12.90
N VAL A 24 -13.19 5.61 11.76
CA VAL A 24 -13.41 6.84 10.98
C VAL A 24 -14.15 7.88 11.82
N GLU A 25 -15.22 7.49 12.52
CA GLU A 25 -16.00 8.38 13.38
C GLU A 25 -15.21 8.85 14.62
N ALA A 26 -14.34 8.00 15.17
CA ALA A 26 -13.53 8.33 16.35
C ALA A 26 -12.33 9.24 16.02
N GLN A 27 -11.64 8.99 14.91
CA GLN A 27 -10.46 9.76 14.50
C GLN A 27 -10.83 11.04 13.74
N GLY A 28 -11.99 11.08 13.07
CA GLY A 28 -12.48 12.23 12.30
C GLY A 28 -11.58 12.69 11.15
N THR A 29 -10.50 11.95 10.86
CA THR A 29 -9.48 12.30 9.86
C THR A 29 -9.91 11.86 8.45
N PHE A 30 -10.73 10.83 8.35
CA PHE A 30 -11.25 10.29 7.09
C PHE A 30 -12.73 10.66 6.96
N LYS A 31 -13.22 10.93 5.75
CA LYS A 31 -14.65 11.23 5.52
C LYS A 31 -15.47 9.98 5.27
N SER A 32 -14.82 8.90 4.81
CA SER A 32 -15.46 7.61 4.53
C SER A 32 -14.53 6.43 4.84
N VAL A 33 -15.13 5.26 5.04
CA VAL A 33 -14.40 3.99 5.15
C VAL A 33 -13.56 3.72 3.90
N ASP A 34 -14.04 4.13 2.72
CA ASP A 34 -13.30 4.03 1.46
C ASP A 34 -11.95 4.76 1.51
N GLU A 35 -11.89 5.98 2.06
CA GLU A 35 -10.64 6.73 2.17
C GLU A 35 -9.66 6.07 3.14
N LEU A 36 -10.17 5.54 4.26
CA LEU A 36 -9.35 4.78 5.21
C LEU A 36 -8.75 3.54 4.54
N VAL A 37 -9.57 2.77 3.83
CA VAL A 37 -9.14 1.55 3.15
C VAL A 37 -8.16 1.88 2.03
N GLU A 38 -8.42 2.93 1.25
CA GLU A 38 -7.51 3.39 0.21
C GLU A 38 -6.15 3.80 0.80
N PHE A 39 -6.13 4.60 1.86
CA PHE A 39 -4.90 5.03 2.51
C PHE A 39 -4.10 3.84 3.05
N LEU A 40 -4.75 2.90 3.74
CA LEU A 40 -4.10 1.70 4.26
C LEU A 40 -3.56 0.81 3.14
N LEU A 41 -4.32 0.62 2.05
CA LEU A 41 -3.87 -0.14 0.89
C LEU A 41 -2.68 0.53 0.21
N ARG A 42 -2.70 1.85 0.02
CA ARG A 42 -1.57 2.60 -0.55
C ARG A 42 -0.33 2.45 0.31
N GLN A 43 -0.44 2.67 1.62
CA GLN A 43 0.70 2.52 2.53
C GLN A 43 1.27 1.09 2.53
N LEU A 44 0.39 0.08 2.59
CA LEU A 44 0.82 -1.33 2.54
C LEU A 44 1.47 -1.70 1.20
N LEU A 45 0.99 -1.17 0.08
CA LEU A 45 1.54 -1.44 -1.25
C LEU A 45 2.82 -0.64 -1.51
N GLU A 46 2.91 0.62 -1.07
CA GLU A 46 4.13 1.44 -1.18
C GLU A 46 5.27 0.88 -0.32
N GLU A 47 4.99 0.39 0.89
CA GLU A 47 5.99 -0.33 1.70
C GLU A 47 6.47 -1.62 1.01
N GLN A 48 5.57 -2.34 0.33
CA GLN A 48 5.95 -3.53 -0.42
C GLN A 48 6.78 -3.19 -1.66
N GLU A 49 6.39 -2.20 -2.46
CA GLU A 49 7.15 -1.77 -3.65
C GLU A 49 8.56 -1.29 -3.27
N THR A 50 8.71 -0.53 -2.18
CA THR A 50 10.03 -0.11 -1.69
C THR A 50 10.89 -1.29 -1.18
N SER A 51 10.27 -2.31 -0.56
CA SER A 51 10.98 -3.54 -0.17
C SER A 51 11.34 -4.43 -1.36
N VAL A 52 10.48 -4.50 -2.38
CA VAL A 52 10.70 -5.30 -3.59
C VAL A 52 11.76 -4.63 -4.48
N MET A 53 11.72 -3.29 -4.65
CA MET A 53 12.82 -2.55 -5.28
C MET A 53 14.13 -2.76 -4.53
N SER A 54 14.16 -2.65 -3.20
CA SER A 54 15.40 -2.81 -2.43
C SER A 54 16.04 -4.19 -2.62
N LYS A 55 15.24 -5.26 -2.72
CA LYS A 55 15.76 -6.61 -2.98
C LYS A 55 16.32 -6.77 -4.40
N GLU A 56 15.64 -6.22 -5.39
CA GLU A 56 16.08 -6.30 -6.79
C GLU A 56 17.35 -5.44 -7.02
N ASP A 57 17.42 -4.26 -6.42
CA ASP A 57 18.60 -3.41 -6.39
C ASP A 57 19.78 -4.06 -5.62
N GLU A 58 19.53 -4.73 -4.49
CA GLU A 58 20.56 -5.48 -3.77
C GLU A 58 21.14 -6.64 -4.59
N GLU A 59 20.32 -7.36 -5.37
CA GLU A 59 20.81 -8.41 -6.26
C GLU A 59 21.64 -7.83 -7.41
N ALA A 60 21.21 -6.70 -8.00
CA ALA A 60 21.98 -6.02 -9.05
C ALA A 60 23.34 -5.52 -8.53
N VAL A 61 23.40 -5.00 -7.30
CA VAL A 61 24.66 -4.58 -6.67
C VAL A 61 25.56 -5.78 -6.37
N LYS A 62 25.01 -6.91 -5.89
CA LYS A 62 25.77 -8.15 -5.65
C LYS A 62 26.33 -8.76 -6.95
N ASP A 63 25.59 -8.72 -8.05
CA ASP A 63 26.09 -9.19 -9.35
C ASP A 63 27.24 -8.29 -9.85
N ARG A 64 27.09 -6.97 -9.69
CA ARG A 64 28.11 -5.99 -10.07
C ARG A 64 29.40 -6.13 -9.25
N LEU A 65 29.29 -6.37 -7.94
CA LEU A 65 30.44 -6.61 -7.07
C LEU A 65 31.16 -7.93 -7.39
N ARG A 66 30.42 -9.01 -7.71
CA ARG A 66 31.00 -10.29 -8.17
C ARG A 66 31.76 -10.13 -9.49
N ARG A 67 31.22 -9.37 -10.46
CA ARG A 67 31.89 -9.12 -11.75
C ARG A 67 33.16 -8.30 -11.63
N LEU A 68 33.25 -7.45 -10.62
CA LEU A 68 34.43 -6.63 -10.38
C LEU A 68 35.50 -7.32 -9.52
N GLY A 69 35.27 -8.58 -9.10
CA GLY A 69 36.28 -9.40 -8.42
C GLY A 69 36.59 -8.99 -6.98
N TYR A 70 35.64 -8.35 -6.30
CA TYR A 70 35.76 -8.00 -4.89
C TYR A 70 35.31 -9.12 -3.92
N LEU A 71 35.01 -10.32 -4.45
CA LEU A 71 34.64 -11.55 -3.74
C LEU A 71 35.41 -12.74 -4.29
#